data_AF-A0A1M2ZSZ1-F1
#
_entry.id   AF-A0A1M2ZSZ1-F1
#
_cell.length_a   1.000
_cell.length_b   1.000
_cell.length_c   1.000
_cell.angle_alpha   90.00
_cell.angle_beta   90.00
_cell.angle_gamma   90.00
#
_symmetry.space_group_name_H-M   'P 1'
#
loop_
_entity.id
_entity.type
_entity.pdbx_description
1 polymer ?
#
loop_
_entity_poly.entity_id
_entity_poly.type
_entity_poly.pdbx_seq_one_letter_code
_entity_poly.pdbx_strand_id
1 'polypeptide(L)'
;MVTRRQTIAGVVALAACPAAARATNASDATIKQALDAAMTLDPPAALARLAGVSDDAASPGTRLDLAAARAGLTIDQRLANPALQPAERFEWQMRRITGDTVQLAGVRRDLETRRAMLAAQAGAAFDALGVPAGTTGARFERLWRDPRFLYPDDDAGRDAAVAAMRATLAAIRPKLPDLFGTLPPACLDVDVRALDAAEIAAGKGGYRILPAPGVHGAYVVDLQRIARRPRFSLPSVVAHELLPGHMIQMPLEARAAPHPLRKRYTAPFGEGWATYAEMLMADCGLFAGAADRLGHIHWMLFRTCRGLADLALHADGRAPDAVLGDLARWQGEPAYFASFASDLATIARTPAVRAAEGWVPLRIEQEARRPGQRRRAHHKLLDHGPVRL
;
A
#
# COMPACT_ATOMS: atom_id res chain seq x y z
N MET A 1 7.31 22.09 -24.01
CA MET A 1 8.09 20.84 -23.90
C MET A 1 8.49 20.66 -22.45
N VAL A 2 7.76 19.83 -21.69
CA VAL A 2 8.01 19.59 -20.27
C VAL A 2 8.64 18.22 -20.12
N THR A 3 9.80 18.19 -19.45
CA THR A 3 10.63 16.99 -19.25
C THR A 3 9.97 16.04 -18.26
N ARG A 4 9.89 14.77 -18.69
CA ARG A 4 9.32 13.63 -18.00
C ARG A 4 10.26 13.16 -16.89
N ARG A 5 10.32 13.82 -15.73
CA ARG A 5 11.04 13.32 -14.53
C ARG A 5 10.57 14.05 -13.27
N GLN A 6 9.60 13.45 -12.59
CA GLN A 6 9.41 13.47 -11.13
C GLN A 6 8.15 12.65 -10.86
N THR A 7 8.32 11.33 -10.92
CA THR A 7 7.28 10.39 -10.52
C THR A 7 7.36 10.24 -9.00
N ILE A 8 6.21 10.42 -8.38
CA ILE A 8 5.86 10.11 -7.00
C ILE A 8 6.53 8.81 -6.53
N ALA A 9 7.07 8.85 -5.31
CA ALA A 9 7.49 7.66 -4.59
C ALA A 9 6.39 6.58 -4.66
N GLY A 10 6.71 5.43 -5.25
CA GLY A 10 5.85 4.24 -5.19
C GLY A 10 5.58 3.49 -6.49
N VAL A 11 6.06 3.91 -7.67
CA VAL A 11 6.17 2.97 -8.81
C VAL A 11 7.55 2.34 -8.77
N VAL A 12 7.72 1.38 -7.86
CA VAL A 12 8.95 0.59 -7.76
C VAL A 12 9.04 -0.33 -8.97
N ALA A 13 10.10 -0.19 -9.75
CA ALA A 13 10.43 -1.17 -10.78
C ALA A 13 10.71 -2.52 -10.10
N LEU A 14 9.85 -3.52 -10.32
CA LEU A 14 10.13 -4.90 -9.94
C LEU A 14 11.19 -5.47 -10.89
N ALA A 15 12.29 -5.98 -10.34
CA ALA A 15 13.03 -7.03 -11.02
C ALA A 15 12.16 -8.31 -10.97
N ALA A 16 11.96 -8.96 -12.13
CA ALA A 16 11.11 -10.14 -12.23
C ALA A 16 11.74 -11.32 -11.47
N CYS A 17 11.05 -11.82 -10.44
CA CYS A 17 11.37 -13.14 -9.88
C CYS A 17 10.87 -14.23 -10.86
N PRO A 18 11.66 -15.28 -11.12
CA PRO A 18 11.17 -16.42 -11.88
C PRO A 18 10.01 -17.09 -11.11
N ALA A 19 8.87 -17.25 -11.78
CA ALA A 19 7.72 -17.93 -11.21
C ALA A 19 8.06 -19.42 -11.00
N ALA A 20 7.79 -19.96 -9.83
CA ALA A 20 7.86 -21.40 -9.61
C ALA A 20 6.71 -22.08 -10.37
N ALA A 21 7.02 -23.07 -11.22
CA ALA A 21 6.00 -23.85 -11.91
C ALA A 21 5.19 -24.66 -10.89
N ARG A 22 3.90 -24.32 -10.71
CA ARG A 22 2.94 -25.17 -10.00
C ARG A 22 2.52 -26.32 -10.90
N ALA A 23 2.23 -27.49 -10.32
CA ALA A 23 1.54 -28.56 -11.02
C ALA A 23 0.15 -28.05 -11.44
N THR A 24 -0.01 -27.75 -12.73
CA THR A 24 -1.28 -27.32 -13.30
C THR A 24 -2.09 -28.56 -13.65
N ASN A 25 -3.27 -28.70 -13.06
CA ASN A 25 -4.23 -29.69 -13.53
C ASN A 25 -4.88 -29.23 -14.85
N ALA A 26 -5.63 -30.11 -15.52
CA ALA A 26 -6.27 -29.78 -16.80
C ALA A 26 -7.23 -28.58 -16.67
N SER A 27 -7.95 -28.46 -15.55
CA SER A 27 -8.85 -27.33 -15.29
C SER A 27 -8.09 -26.01 -15.22
N ASP A 28 -6.93 -25.99 -14.55
CA ASP A 28 -6.08 -24.81 -14.44
C ASP A 28 -5.57 -24.33 -15.81
N ALA A 29 -5.15 -25.26 -16.66
CA ALA A 29 -4.71 -24.96 -18.02
C ALA A 29 -5.85 -24.39 -18.88
N THR A 30 -7.05 -24.99 -18.82
CA THR A 30 -8.23 -24.52 -19.56
C THR A 30 -8.65 -23.12 -19.12
N ILE A 31 -8.70 -22.85 -17.81
CA ILE A 31 -9.04 -21.51 -17.30
C ILE A 31 -7.99 -20.50 -17.73
N LYS A 32 -6.70 -20.82 -17.59
CA LYS A 32 -5.63 -19.91 -18.02
C LYS A 32 -5.75 -19.56 -19.50
N GLN A 33 -5.98 -20.54 -20.39
CA GLN A 33 -6.17 -20.30 -21.81
C GLN A 33 -7.37 -19.39 -22.10
N ALA A 34 -8.48 -19.58 -21.37
CA ALA A 34 -9.67 -18.74 -21.49
C ALA A 34 -9.39 -17.29 -21.03
N LEU A 35 -8.63 -17.12 -19.95
CA LEU A 35 -8.22 -15.81 -19.43
C LEU A 35 -7.23 -15.10 -20.37
N ASP A 36 -6.26 -15.82 -20.93
CA ASP A 36 -5.31 -15.29 -21.92
C ASP A 36 -6.09 -14.76 -23.16
N ALA A 37 -7.07 -15.53 -23.65
CA ALA A 37 -7.94 -15.10 -24.75
C ALA A 37 -8.82 -13.90 -24.38
N ALA A 38 -9.33 -13.84 -23.14
CA ALA A 38 -10.15 -12.74 -22.67
C ALA A 38 -9.40 -11.40 -22.60
N MET A 39 -8.07 -11.42 -22.42
CA MET A 39 -7.25 -10.19 -22.34
C MET A 39 -7.21 -9.38 -23.64
N THR A 40 -7.50 -10.00 -24.78
CA THR A 40 -7.47 -9.35 -26.10
C THR A 40 -8.86 -8.90 -26.58
N LEU A 41 -9.89 -9.12 -25.77
CA LEU A 41 -11.29 -8.86 -26.11
C LEU A 41 -11.82 -7.63 -25.36
N ASP A 42 -12.88 -7.03 -25.89
CA ASP A 42 -13.67 -6.05 -25.12
C ASP A 42 -14.41 -6.74 -23.96
N PRO A 43 -14.88 -5.99 -22.94
CA PRO A 43 -15.49 -6.60 -21.76
C PRO A 43 -16.68 -7.54 -22.05
N PRO A 44 -17.65 -7.20 -22.93
CA PRO A 44 -18.73 -8.11 -23.28
C PRO A 44 -18.26 -9.43 -23.91
N ALA A 45 -17.36 -9.39 -24.89
CA ALA A 45 -16.84 -10.59 -25.55
C ALA A 45 -15.97 -11.43 -24.61
N ALA A 46 -15.17 -10.77 -23.76
CA ALA A 46 -14.38 -11.42 -22.71
C ALA A 46 -15.29 -12.16 -21.71
N LEU A 47 -16.39 -11.54 -21.27
CA LEU A 47 -17.36 -12.19 -20.37
C LEU A 47 -18.05 -13.38 -21.02
N ALA A 48 -18.48 -13.25 -22.28
CA ALA A 48 -19.07 -14.37 -23.03
C ALA A 48 -18.08 -15.54 -23.13
N ARG A 49 -16.80 -15.26 -23.39
CA ARG A 49 -15.74 -16.27 -23.44
C ARG A 49 -15.53 -17.00 -22.11
N LEU A 50 -15.71 -16.28 -20.99
CA LEU A 50 -15.51 -16.81 -19.65
C LEU A 50 -16.78 -17.42 -19.03
N ALA A 51 -17.98 -17.14 -19.54
CA ALA A 51 -19.24 -17.51 -18.89
C ALA A 51 -19.40 -19.03 -18.66
N GLY A 52 -19.05 -19.85 -19.66
CA GLY A 52 -19.19 -21.32 -19.59
C GLY A 52 -18.00 -22.07 -18.97
N VAL A 53 -16.97 -21.37 -18.49
CA VAL A 53 -15.76 -22.01 -17.94
C VAL A 53 -16.03 -22.49 -16.50
N SER A 54 -16.03 -23.79 -16.25
CA SER A 54 -16.14 -24.36 -14.89
C SER A 54 -14.81 -24.24 -14.13
N ASP A 55 -14.88 -24.06 -12.82
CA ASP A 55 -13.76 -24.00 -11.89
C ASP A 55 -13.84 -25.02 -10.74
N ASP A 56 -14.71 -26.04 -10.88
CA ASP A 56 -14.97 -27.04 -9.84
C ASP A 56 -13.71 -27.83 -9.43
N ALA A 57 -12.87 -28.16 -10.41
CA ALA A 57 -11.61 -28.89 -10.23
C ALA A 57 -10.38 -27.96 -10.21
N ALA A 58 -10.57 -26.64 -10.26
CA ALA A 58 -9.47 -25.68 -10.34
C ALA A 58 -8.77 -25.49 -8.99
N SER A 59 -7.47 -25.22 -9.04
CA SER A 59 -6.72 -24.85 -7.85
C SER A 59 -7.26 -23.54 -7.23
N PRO A 60 -7.08 -23.30 -5.92
CA PRO A 60 -7.58 -22.10 -5.27
C PRO A 60 -7.12 -20.79 -5.95
N GLY A 61 -5.87 -20.73 -6.42
CA GLY A 61 -5.35 -19.55 -7.13
C GLY A 61 -6.05 -19.29 -8.46
N THR A 62 -6.29 -20.35 -9.24
CA THR A 62 -6.99 -20.28 -10.51
C THR A 62 -8.47 -19.91 -10.35
N ARG A 63 -9.13 -20.40 -9.30
CA ARG A 63 -10.50 -19.96 -8.96
C ARG A 63 -10.56 -18.46 -8.69
N LEU A 64 -9.58 -17.95 -7.94
CA LEU A 64 -9.44 -16.51 -7.69
C LEU A 64 -9.17 -15.73 -8.99
N ASP A 65 -8.36 -16.26 -9.90
CA ASP A 65 -8.11 -15.64 -11.21
C ASP A 65 -9.41 -15.50 -12.03
N LEU A 66 -10.19 -16.59 -12.14
CA LEU A 66 -11.44 -16.59 -12.89
C LEU A 66 -12.50 -15.68 -12.24
N ALA A 67 -12.65 -15.75 -10.92
CA ALA A 67 -13.60 -14.94 -10.17
C ALA A 67 -13.27 -13.44 -10.29
N ALA A 68 -12.00 -13.05 -10.11
CA ALA A 68 -11.56 -11.67 -10.24
C ALA A 68 -11.76 -11.15 -11.67
N ALA A 69 -11.44 -11.96 -12.70
CA ALA A 69 -11.65 -11.59 -14.09
C ALA A 69 -13.12 -11.37 -14.42
N ARG A 70 -14.01 -12.32 -14.08
CA ARG A 70 -15.46 -12.20 -14.33
C ARG A 70 -16.04 -10.97 -13.66
N ALA A 71 -15.77 -10.77 -12.37
CA ALA A 71 -16.33 -9.64 -11.65
C ALA A 71 -15.75 -8.29 -12.13
N GLY A 72 -14.44 -8.22 -12.36
CA GLY A 72 -13.78 -7.03 -12.89
C GLY A 72 -14.26 -6.63 -14.29
N LEU A 73 -14.44 -7.60 -15.19
CA LEU A 73 -14.94 -7.36 -16.55
C LEU A 73 -16.42 -6.93 -16.54
N THR A 74 -17.24 -7.50 -15.67
CA THR A 74 -18.63 -7.04 -15.46
C THR A 74 -18.67 -5.57 -15.05
N ILE A 75 -17.75 -5.16 -14.16
CA ILE A 75 -17.63 -3.76 -13.75
C ILE A 75 -17.08 -2.88 -14.88
N ASP A 76 -16.09 -3.34 -15.64
CA ASP A 76 -15.58 -2.62 -16.81
C ASP A 76 -16.69 -2.37 -17.85
N GLN A 77 -17.56 -3.35 -18.10
CA GLN A 77 -18.74 -3.19 -18.95
C GLN A 77 -19.70 -2.14 -18.38
N ARG A 78 -19.97 -2.13 -17.07
CA ARG A 78 -20.80 -1.11 -16.42
C ARG A 78 -20.20 0.29 -16.56
N LEU A 79 -18.90 0.42 -16.32
CA LEU A 79 -18.16 1.70 -16.38
C LEU A 79 -18.12 2.30 -17.79
N ALA A 80 -18.31 1.49 -18.84
CA ALA A 80 -18.42 1.96 -20.22
C ALA A 80 -19.67 2.82 -20.46
N ASN A 81 -20.68 2.78 -19.58
CA ASN A 81 -21.85 3.65 -19.68
C ASN A 81 -21.46 5.12 -19.39
N PRO A 82 -21.57 6.04 -20.36
CA PRO A 82 -21.23 7.45 -20.15
C PRO A 82 -22.22 8.16 -19.22
N ALA A 83 -23.46 7.65 -19.08
CA ALA A 83 -24.53 8.27 -18.30
C ALA A 83 -24.41 8.06 -16.78
N LEU A 84 -23.41 7.30 -16.30
CA LEU A 84 -23.19 7.13 -14.86
C LEU A 84 -22.87 8.46 -14.21
N GLN A 85 -23.60 8.76 -13.13
CA GLN A 85 -23.31 9.92 -12.29
C GLN A 85 -21.92 9.80 -11.65
N PRO A 86 -21.21 10.91 -11.37
CA PRO A 86 -19.84 10.87 -10.85
C PRO A 86 -19.66 9.98 -9.61
N ALA A 87 -20.53 10.12 -8.60
CA ALA A 87 -20.47 9.30 -7.39
C ALA A 87 -20.71 7.80 -7.66
N GLU A 88 -21.66 7.47 -8.55
CA GLU A 88 -21.92 6.08 -8.95
C GLU A 88 -20.72 5.49 -9.71
N ARG A 89 -20.15 6.26 -10.64
CA ARG A 89 -18.93 5.88 -11.37
C ARG A 89 -17.77 5.64 -10.41
N PHE A 90 -17.58 6.50 -9.43
CA PHE A 90 -16.53 6.35 -8.42
C PHE A 90 -16.72 5.09 -7.56
N GLU A 91 -17.95 4.79 -7.13
CA GLU A 91 -18.23 3.55 -6.40
C GLU A 91 -17.92 2.30 -7.25
N TRP A 92 -18.29 2.29 -8.53
CA TRP A 92 -17.92 1.20 -9.44
C TRP A 92 -16.40 1.11 -9.65
N GLN A 93 -15.69 2.23 -9.76
CA GLN A 93 -14.23 2.24 -9.84
C GLN A 93 -13.57 1.68 -8.57
N MET A 94 -14.12 1.98 -7.39
CA MET A 94 -13.68 1.36 -6.13
C MET A 94 -13.94 -0.16 -6.14
N ARG A 95 -15.15 -0.60 -6.52
CA ARG A 95 -15.50 -2.02 -6.61
C ARG A 95 -14.56 -2.77 -7.55
N ARG A 96 -14.24 -2.15 -8.69
CA ARG A 96 -13.38 -2.71 -9.74
C ARG A 96 -12.04 -3.20 -9.20
N ILE A 97 -11.43 -2.45 -8.29
CA ILE A 97 -10.07 -2.72 -7.81
C ILE A 97 -10.01 -3.24 -6.36
N THR A 98 -11.13 -3.16 -5.64
CA THR A 98 -11.18 -3.55 -4.22
C THR A 98 -12.02 -4.81 -4.00
N GLY A 99 -13.26 -4.83 -4.48
CA GLY A 99 -14.21 -5.92 -4.22
C GLY A 99 -15.67 -5.46 -4.31
N ASP A 100 -16.59 -6.42 -4.47
CA ASP A 100 -17.99 -6.12 -4.80
C ASP A 100 -18.81 -5.56 -3.62
N THR A 101 -18.29 -5.71 -2.40
CA THR A 101 -18.96 -5.27 -1.16
C THR A 101 -18.82 -3.78 -0.88
N VAL A 102 -18.04 -3.05 -1.70
CA VAL A 102 -17.86 -1.61 -1.52
C VAL A 102 -19.19 -0.88 -1.57
N GLN A 103 -19.40 -0.05 -0.55
CA GLN A 103 -20.44 0.97 -0.49
C GLN A 103 -19.78 2.29 -0.10
N LEU A 104 -19.98 3.33 -0.91
CA LEU A 104 -19.26 4.59 -0.76
C LEU A 104 -19.44 5.24 0.62
N ALA A 105 -20.66 5.17 1.16
CA ALA A 105 -20.97 5.67 2.50
C ALA A 105 -20.19 4.93 3.61
N GLY A 106 -19.97 3.61 3.44
CA GLY A 106 -19.16 2.81 4.36
C GLY A 106 -17.68 3.18 4.29
N VAL A 107 -17.14 3.30 3.07
CA VAL A 107 -15.75 3.75 2.84
C VAL A 107 -15.49 5.09 3.50
N ARG A 108 -16.38 6.08 3.27
CA ARG A 108 -16.25 7.41 3.86
C ARG A 108 -16.26 7.36 5.38
N ARG A 109 -17.26 6.67 5.96
CA ARG A 109 -17.40 6.53 7.43
C ARG A 109 -16.13 5.94 8.04
N ASP A 110 -15.59 4.88 7.45
CA ASP A 110 -14.40 4.19 7.95
C ASP A 110 -13.17 5.11 7.91
N LEU A 111 -12.96 5.82 6.80
CA LEU A 111 -11.83 6.76 6.66
C LEU A 111 -11.95 7.99 7.58
N GLU A 112 -13.15 8.56 7.72
CA GLU A 112 -13.41 9.68 8.63
C GLU A 112 -13.19 9.27 10.09
N THR A 113 -13.68 8.09 10.47
CA THR A 113 -13.48 7.51 11.81
C THR A 113 -12.01 7.30 12.07
N ARG A 114 -11.29 6.67 11.12
CA ARG A 114 -9.84 6.45 11.24
C ARG A 114 -9.08 7.76 11.39
N ARG A 115 -9.38 8.78 10.56
CA ARG A 115 -8.76 10.10 10.65
C ARG A 115 -8.98 10.75 12.03
N ALA A 116 -10.21 10.70 12.54
CA ALA A 116 -10.54 11.28 13.84
C ALA A 116 -9.79 10.57 14.99
N MET A 117 -9.75 9.24 14.98
CA MET A 117 -8.99 8.45 15.96
C MET A 117 -7.50 8.78 15.92
N LEU A 118 -6.91 8.83 14.72
CA LEU A 118 -5.50 9.18 14.52
C LEU A 118 -5.19 10.60 15.01
N ALA A 119 -6.08 11.57 14.73
CA ALA A 119 -5.92 12.94 15.20
C ALA A 119 -5.94 13.04 16.74
N ALA A 120 -6.83 12.30 17.41
CA ALA A 120 -6.88 12.25 18.87
C ALA A 120 -5.60 11.62 19.47
N GLN A 121 -5.15 10.49 18.91
CA GLN A 121 -3.90 9.84 19.32
C GLN A 121 -2.67 10.73 19.08
N ALA A 122 -2.64 11.45 17.95
CA ALA A 122 -1.59 12.42 17.67
C ALA A 122 -1.61 13.54 18.69
N GLY A 123 -2.79 14.05 19.06
CA GLY A 123 -2.97 15.07 20.08
C GLY A 123 -2.22 14.75 21.38
N ALA A 124 -2.49 13.57 21.95
CA ALA A 124 -1.85 13.11 23.18
C ALA A 124 -0.32 12.93 23.02
N ALA A 125 0.13 12.39 21.89
CA ALA A 125 1.57 12.17 21.65
C ALA A 125 2.33 13.49 21.45
N PHE A 126 1.71 14.47 20.79
CA PHE A 126 2.27 15.81 20.67
C PHE A 126 2.35 16.52 22.03
N ASP A 127 1.34 16.36 22.89
CA ASP A 127 1.34 16.94 24.25
C ASP A 127 2.49 16.37 25.08
N ALA A 128 2.72 15.05 24.99
CA ALA A 128 3.85 14.38 25.64
C ALA A 128 5.22 14.88 25.16
N LEU A 129 5.32 15.44 23.95
CA LEU A 129 6.54 16.02 23.39
C LEU A 129 6.62 17.55 23.57
N GLY A 130 5.62 18.17 24.20
CA GLY A 130 5.55 19.62 24.38
C GLY A 130 5.37 20.40 23.07
N VAL A 131 4.79 19.79 22.02
CA VAL A 131 4.52 20.50 20.77
C VAL A 131 3.30 21.42 20.98
N PRO A 132 3.40 22.73 20.69
CA PRO A 132 2.32 23.67 20.95
C PRO A 132 0.97 23.27 20.33
N ALA A 133 -0.13 23.71 20.94
CA ALA A 133 -1.48 23.46 20.46
C ALA A 133 -1.73 24.07 19.06
N GLY A 134 -2.63 23.45 18.30
CA GLY A 134 -2.98 23.83 16.94
C GLY A 134 -3.70 22.69 16.22
N THR A 135 -3.95 22.86 14.92
CA THR A 135 -4.45 21.75 14.08
C THR A 135 -3.41 20.63 14.03
N THR A 136 -3.86 19.39 13.83
CA THR A 136 -2.95 18.22 13.67
C THR A 136 -1.88 18.50 12.63
N GLY A 137 -2.24 19.07 11.48
CA GLY A 137 -1.29 19.45 10.45
C GLY A 137 -0.27 20.50 10.89
N ALA A 138 -0.70 21.58 11.54
CA ALA A 138 0.21 22.61 12.05
C ALA A 138 1.20 22.08 13.11
N ARG A 139 0.82 21.04 13.85
CA ARG A 139 1.71 20.40 14.83
C ARG A 139 2.73 19.49 14.16
N PHE A 140 2.34 18.71 13.15
CA PHE A 140 3.29 17.97 12.31
C PHE A 140 4.26 18.90 11.58
N GLU A 141 3.77 20.04 11.09
CA GLU A 141 4.57 21.11 10.48
C GLU A 141 5.73 21.60 11.34
N ARG A 142 5.48 21.73 12.64
CA ARG A 142 6.53 22.09 13.60
C ARG A 142 7.46 20.91 13.84
N LEU A 143 6.88 19.73 14.05
CA LEU A 143 7.63 18.54 14.46
C LEU A 143 8.67 18.10 13.42
N TRP A 144 8.35 18.10 12.13
CA TRP A 144 9.33 17.67 11.12
C TRP A 144 10.43 18.70 10.86
N ARG A 145 10.33 19.93 11.39
CA ARG A 145 11.38 20.97 11.32
C ARG A 145 12.21 21.03 12.60
N ASP A 146 11.85 20.25 13.62
CA ASP A 146 12.54 20.25 14.90
C ASP A 146 13.90 19.53 14.77
N PRO A 147 15.02 20.22 15.01
CA PRO A 147 16.36 19.67 14.79
C PRO A 147 16.66 18.45 15.69
N ARG A 148 15.93 18.26 16.79
CA ARG A 148 16.06 17.09 17.67
C ARG A 148 15.74 15.77 16.95
N PHE A 149 14.92 15.83 15.90
CA PHE A 149 14.46 14.66 15.16
C PHE A 149 15.08 14.53 13.77
N LEU A 150 16.09 15.33 13.43
CA LEU A 150 16.71 15.30 12.11
C LEU A 150 18.07 14.59 12.14
N TYR A 151 18.45 14.02 11.01
CA TYR A 151 19.82 13.57 10.78
C TYR A 151 20.66 14.72 10.22
N PRO A 152 21.97 14.75 10.49
CA PRO A 152 22.91 15.56 9.71
C PRO A 152 22.81 15.24 8.20
N ASP A 153 23.07 16.21 7.33
CA ASP A 153 23.01 16.02 5.86
C ASP A 153 24.33 15.51 5.26
N ASP A 154 24.96 14.56 5.94
CA ASP A 154 26.25 13.97 5.57
C ASP A 154 26.16 12.44 5.52
N ASP A 155 27.26 11.78 5.16
CA ASP A 155 27.30 10.32 5.04
C ASP A 155 27.09 9.64 6.40
N ALA A 156 27.58 10.24 7.49
CA ALA A 156 27.34 9.74 8.84
C ALA A 156 25.85 9.78 9.22
N GLY A 157 25.12 10.81 8.81
CA GLY A 157 23.67 10.91 8.97
C GLY A 157 22.91 9.85 8.16
N ARG A 158 23.35 9.57 6.92
CA ARG A 158 22.78 8.50 6.08
C ARG A 158 23.05 7.12 6.67
N ASP A 159 24.27 6.87 7.14
CA ASP A 159 24.66 5.62 7.80
C ASP A 159 23.86 5.41 9.10
N ALA A 160 23.70 6.46 9.90
CA ALA A 160 22.88 6.42 11.11
C ALA A 160 21.40 6.11 10.81
N ALA A 161 20.86 6.62 9.70
CA ALA A 161 19.50 6.29 9.26
C ALA A 161 19.37 4.82 8.85
N VAL A 162 20.32 4.28 8.07
CA VAL A 162 20.34 2.85 7.70
C VAL A 162 20.48 1.97 8.93
N ALA A 163 21.36 2.31 9.87
CA ALA A 163 21.54 1.57 11.12
C ALA A 163 20.25 1.55 11.96
N ALA A 164 19.54 2.68 12.08
CA ALA A 164 18.26 2.75 12.78
C ALA A 164 17.17 1.90 12.10
N MET A 165 17.14 1.88 10.77
CA MET A 165 16.23 1.01 10.01
C MET A 165 16.55 -0.49 10.21
N ARG A 166 17.84 -0.86 10.25
CA ARG A 166 18.28 -2.23 10.58
C ARG A 166 17.90 -2.63 12.01
N ALA A 167 18.08 -1.74 12.98
CA ALA A 167 17.65 -1.98 14.36
C ALA A 167 16.13 -2.22 14.46
N THR A 168 15.35 -1.42 13.72
CA THR A 168 13.90 -1.63 13.61
C THR A 168 13.58 -3.00 13.01
N LEU A 169 14.25 -3.38 11.92
CA LEU A 169 14.06 -4.68 11.27
C LEU A 169 14.38 -5.83 12.24
N ALA A 170 15.47 -5.73 12.99
CA ALA A 170 15.86 -6.70 14.01
C ALA A 170 14.80 -6.84 15.12
N ALA A 171 14.17 -5.74 15.55
CA ALA A 171 13.09 -5.75 16.54
C ALA A 171 11.78 -6.39 16.03
N ILE A 172 11.55 -6.37 14.71
CA ILE A 172 10.36 -6.98 14.08
C ILE A 172 10.51 -8.50 13.96
N ARG A 173 11.69 -8.98 13.53
CA ARG A 173 11.97 -10.41 13.25
C ARG A 173 11.44 -11.40 14.30
N PRO A 174 11.67 -11.23 15.63
CA PRO A 174 11.22 -12.21 16.61
C PRO A 174 9.69 -12.30 16.74
N LYS A 175 8.94 -11.31 16.25
CA LYS A 175 7.47 -11.28 16.29
C LYS A 175 6.84 -12.09 15.15
N LEU A 176 7.58 -12.32 14.06
CA LEU A 176 7.04 -12.91 12.83
C LEU A 176 6.52 -14.34 12.98
N PRO A 177 7.19 -15.26 13.72
CA PRO A 177 6.69 -16.63 13.89
C PRO A 177 5.29 -16.69 14.51
N ASP A 178 4.96 -15.82 15.47
CA ASP A 178 3.63 -15.79 16.09
C ASP A 178 2.56 -15.23 15.14
N LEU A 179 2.95 -14.28 14.28
CA LEU A 179 2.06 -13.59 13.36
C LEU A 179 1.77 -14.39 12.08
N PHE A 180 2.74 -15.18 11.62
CA PHE A 180 2.71 -15.85 10.31
C PHE A 180 2.97 -17.35 10.38
N GLY A 181 3.49 -17.87 11.49
CA GLY A 181 4.05 -19.23 11.52
C GLY A 181 5.25 -19.36 10.58
N THR A 182 5.36 -20.50 9.91
CA THR A 182 6.43 -20.77 8.96
C THR A 182 6.22 -19.99 7.67
N LEU A 183 7.22 -19.17 7.33
CA LEU A 183 7.33 -18.49 6.04
C LEU A 183 8.45 -19.13 5.21
N PRO A 184 8.42 -19.03 3.87
CA PRO A 184 9.58 -19.40 3.05
C PRO A 184 10.83 -18.65 3.53
N PRO A 185 11.97 -19.32 3.76
CA PRO A 185 13.16 -18.68 4.33
C PRO A 185 13.63 -17.44 3.57
N ALA A 186 13.53 -17.46 2.23
CA ALA A 186 13.86 -16.32 1.39
C ALA A 186 13.04 -15.06 1.76
N CYS A 187 11.76 -15.18 2.13
CA CYS A 187 10.94 -14.01 2.52
C CYS A 187 11.47 -13.28 3.76
N LEU A 188 12.35 -13.90 4.53
CA LEU A 188 12.98 -13.33 5.72
C LEU A 188 14.41 -12.84 5.45
N ASP A 189 15.00 -13.20 4.32
CA ASP A 189 16.37 -12.84 3.94
C ASP A 189 16.40 -11.46 3.27
N VAL A 190 16.23 -10.42 4.08
CA VAL A 190 16.18 -9.02 3.64
C VAL A 190 16.96 -8.08 4.53
N ASP A 191 17.47 -7.00 3.94
CA ASP A 191 18.15 -5.91 4.63
C ASP A 191 17.76 -4.53 4.07
N VAL A 192 18.31 -3.47 4.63
CA VAL A 192 18.20 -2.09 4.14
C VAL A 192 19.60 -1.54 3.82
N ARG A 193 19.70 -0.80 2.71
CA ARG A 193 20.90 -0.03 2.37
C ARG A 193 20.54 1.28 1.69
N ALA A 194 21.43 2.26 1.71
CA ALA A 194 21.30 3.46 0.90
C ALA A 194 21.59 3.17 -0.59
N LEU A 195 21.16 4.08 -1.47
CA LEU A 195 21.65 4.15 -2.84
C LEU A 195 23.17 4.36 -2.86
N ASP A 196 23.87 3.68 -3.75
CA ASP A 196 25.29 3.92 -4.01
C ASP A 196 25.51 5.10 -4.97
N ALA A 197 26.77 5.52 -5.14
CA ALA A 197 27.13 6.65 -5.99
C ALA A 197 26.73 6.47 -7.46
N ALA A 198 26.80 5.24 -7.99
CA ALA A 198 26.43 4.96 -9.38
C ALA A 198 24.91 5.00 -9.56
N GLU A 199 24.15 4.51 -8.59
CA GLU A 199 22.70 4.59 -8.56
C GLU A 199 22.20 6.03 -8.48
N ILE A 200 22.83 6.86 -7.65
CA ILE A 200 22.56 8.30 -7.55
C ILE A 200 22.89 8.99 -8.88
N ALA A 201 24.07 8.73 -9.45
CA ALA A 201 24.47 9.31 -10.74
C ALA A 201 23.52 8.92 -11.88
N ALA A 202 22.92 7.72 -11.82
CA ALA A 202 21.89 7.27 -12.75
C ALA A 202 20.50 7.91 -12.49
N GLY A 203 20.36 8.73 -11.45
CA GLY A 203 19.10 9.40 -11.08
C GLY A 203 18.04 8.44 -10.54
N LYS A 204 18.45 7.32 -9.92
CA LYS A 204 17.51 6.37 -9.29
C LYS A 204 16.93 6.97 -8.02
N GLY A 205 15.64 6.71 -7.80
CA GLY A 205 15.02 6.83 -6.48
C GLY A 205 15.10 5.51 -5.71
N GLY A 206 14.49 5.46 -4.52
CA GLY A 206 14.45 4.24 -3.71
C GLY A 206 13.70 3.10 -4.41
N TYR A 207 14.15 1.87 -4.21
CA TYR A 207 13.59 0.68 -4.87
C TYR A 207 13.79 -0.59 -4.04
N ARG A 208 13.17 -1.70 -4.48
CA ARG A 208 13.22 -3.00 -3.80
C ARG A 208 13.97 -4.03 -4.65
N ILE A 209 14.84 -4.80 -4.00
CA ILE A 209 15.34 -6.08 -4.49
C ILE A 209 14.52 -7.14 -3.77
N LEU A 210 13.67 -7.84 -4.51
CA LEU A 210 12.80 -8.86 -3.91
C LEU A 210 13.63 -10.09 -3.54
N PRO A 211 13.47 -10.65 -2.33
CA PRO A 211 14.17 -11.85 -1.98
C PRO A 211 13.59 -13.07 -2.72
N ALA A 212 14.49 -13.97 -3.09
CA ALA A 212 14.18 -15.24 -3.74
C ALA A 212 15.24 -16.29 -3.32
N PRO A 213 15.06 -17.59 -3.61
CA PRO A 213 16.11 -18.57 -3.34
C PRO A 213 17.45 -18.15 -3.98
N GLY A 214 18.48 -17.95 -3.15
CA GLY A 214 19.81 -17.47 -3.58
C GLY A 214 19.91 -15.96 -3.84
N VAL A 215 18.86 -15.18 -3.62
CA VAL A 215 18.84 -13.73 -3.79
C VAL A 215 18.50 -13.07 -2.45
N HIS A 216 19.49 -12.36 -1.89
CA HIS A 216 19.31 -11.52 -0.71
C HIS A 216 18.47 -10.29 -1.08
N GLY A 217 17.33 -10.12 -0.43
CA GLY A 217 16.45 -8.97 -0.67
C GLY A 217 16.94 -7.70 0.01
N ALA A 218 16.56 -6.55 -0.53
CA ALA A 218 16.88 -5.27 0.11
C ALA A 218 15.87 -4.19 -0.22
N TYR A 219 15.57 -3.32 0.75
CA TYR A 219 15.05 -1.99 0.44
C TYR A 219 16.23 -1.03 0.28
N VAL A 220 16.42 -0.56 -0.96
CA VAL A 220 17.42 0.44 -1.31
C VAL A 220 16.78 1.80 -1.13
N VAL A 221 17.07 2.45 0.00
CA VAL A 221 16.41 3.69 0.41
C VAL A 221 17.09 4.92 -0.19
N ASP A 222 16.28 5.85 -0.69
CA ASP A 222 16.75 7.18 -1.09
C ASP A 222 16.89 8.08 0.15
N LEU A 223 18.14 8.48 0.43
CA LEU A 223 18.53 9.33 1.55
C LEU A 223 19.26 10.60 1.07
N GLN A 224 19.10 11.00 -0.20
CA GLN A 224 19.76 12.20 -0.74
C GLN A 224 19.33 13.50 -0.04
N ARG A 225 18.14 13.52 0.56
CA ARG A 225 17.59 14.67 1.33
C ARG A 225 17.30 14.29 2.77
N ILE A 226 18.21 13.56 3.41
CA ILE A 226 17.99 12.97 4.74
C ILE A 226 17.72 14.01 5.83
N ALA A 227 18.28 15.22 5.71
CA ALA A 227 18.03 16.32 6.64
C ALA A 227 16.58 16.83 6.67
N ARG A 228 15.74 16.45 5.69
CA ARG A 228 14.30 16.79 5.70
C ARG A 228 13.42 15.65 6.21
N ARG A 229 14.01 14.50 6.53
CA ARG A 229 13.29 13.29 6.89
C ARG A 229 13.47 13.00 8.38
N PRO A 230 12.42 13.19 9.20
CA PRO A 230 12.54 12.97 10.63
C PRO A 230 12.78 11.49 10.97
N ARG A 231 13.65 11.23 11.96
CA ARG A 231 14.04 9.86 12.38
C ARG A 231 12.83 9.01 12.73
N PHE A 232 11.86 9.59 13.42
CA PHE A 232 10.64 8.93 13.86
C PHE A 232 9.75 8.43 12.71
N SER A 233 9.96 8.89 11.47
CA SER A 233 9.19 8.44 10.30
C SER A 233 9.68 7.09 9.74
N LEU A 234 10.93 6.71 10.01
CA LEU A 234 11.59 5.55 9.42
C LEU A 234 11.07 4.19 9.91
N PRO A 235 10.70 4.01 11.19
CA PRO A 235 10.21 2.71 11.65
C PRO A 235 8.96 2.20 10.90
N SER A 236 8.01 3.08 10.57
CA SER A 236 6.84 2.71 9.77
C SER A 236 7.22 2.30 8.34
N VAL A 237 8.24 2.95 7.78
CA VAL A 237 8.76 2.61 6.45
C VAL A 237 9.40 1.23 6.46
N VAL A 238 10.12 0.86 7.53
CA VAL A 238 10.66 -0.51 7.67
C VAL A 238 9.53 -1.53 7.68
N ALA A 239 8.47 -1.30 8.46
CA ALA A 239 7.32 -2.21 8.50
C ALA A 239 6.60 -2.35 7.14
N HIS A 240 6.53 -1.25 6.39
CA HIS A 240 5.88 -1.17 5.08
C HIS A 240 6.70 -1.80 3.96
N GLU A 241 7.95 -1.36 3.81
CA GLU A 241 8.86 -1.70 2.70
C GLU A 241 9.51 -3.06 2.88
N LEU A 242 9.79 -3.45 4.14
CA LEU A 242 10.49 -4.68 4.49
C LEU A 242 9.53 -5.67 5.14
N LEU A 243 9.72 -5.97 6.43
CA LEU A 243 8.97 -6.99 7.16
C LEU A 243 7.98 -6.30 8.12
N PRO A 244 6.73 -6.77 8.23
CA PRO A 244 6.10 -7.84 7.45
C PRO A 244 5.40 -7.38 6.16
N GLY A 245 5.68 -6.17 5.68
CA GLY A 245 5.04 -5.58 4.50
C GLY A 245 5.46 -6.23 3.17
N HIS A 246 5.99 -5.42 2.25
CA HIS A 246 6.23 -5.83 0.87
C HIS A 246 7.19 -7.01 0.71
N MET A 247 8.20 -7.18 1.58
CA MET A 247 9.16 -8.27 1.44
C MET A 247 8.61 -9.64 1.86
N ILE A 248 7.46 -9.70 2.52
CA ILE A 248 6.70 -10.95 2.67
C ILE A 248 5.68 -11.07 1.54
N GLN A 249 4.94 -9.98 1.26
CA GLN A 249 3.82 -10.01 0.32
C GLN A 249 4.24 -10.29 -1.12
N MET A 250 5.22 -9.56 -1.65
CA MET A 250 5.57 -9.62 -3.07
C MET A 250 6.22 -10.95 -3.46
N PRO A 251 7.14 -11.56 -2.67
CA PRO A 251 7.68 -12.88 -2.98
C PRO A 251 6.62 -13.99 -2.92
N LEU A 252 5.68 -13.91 -1.96
CA LEU A 252 4.57 -14.86 -1.89
C LEU A 252 3.63 -14.71 -3.09
N GLU A 253 3.32 -13.47 -3.50
CA GLU A 253 2.57 -13.20 -4.72
C GLU A 253 3.30 -13.74 -5.96
N ALA A 254 4.61 -13.51 -6.10
CA ALA A 254 5.40 -14.01 -7.23
C ALA A 254 5.38 -15.54 -7.31
N ARG A 255 5.47 -16.22 -6.16
CA ARG A 255 5.33 -17.67 -6.06
C ARG A 255 3.90 -18.14 -6.39
N ALA A 256 2.88 -17.36 -6.01
CA ALA A 256 1.49 -17.70 -6.32
C ALA A 256 1.13 -17.51 -7.80
N ALA A 257 1.89 -16.66 -8.52
CA ALA A 257 1.78 -16.40 -9.94
C ALA A 257 0.34 -16.06 -10.41
N PRO A 258 -0.33 -15.06 -9.81
CA PRO A 258 -1.66 -14.62 -10.25
C PRO A 258 -1.67 -14.19 -11.71
N HIS A 259 -2.77 -14.51 -12.41
CA HIS A 259 -2.99 -14.07 -13.78
C HIS A 259 -3.02 -12.52 -13.87
N PRO A 260 -2.52 -11.90 -14.96
CA PRO A 260 -2.51 -10.44 -15.10
C PRO A 260 -3.88 -9.77 -14.93
N LEU A 261 -4.97 -10.40 -15.38
CA LEU A 261 -6.34 -9.90 -15.14
C LEU A 261 -6.64 -9.79 -13.64
N ARG A 262 -6.23 -10.77 -12.81
CA ARG A 262 -6.44 -10.68 -11.37
C ARG A 262 -5.69 -9.48 -10.79
N LYS A 263 -4.41 -9.31 -11.13
CA LYS A 263 -3.62 -8.15 -10.69
C LYS A 263 -4.28 -6.81 -11.07
N ARG A 264 -4.88 -6.71 -12.26
CA ARG A 264 -5.60 -5.51 -12.74
C ARG A 264 -6.81 -5.14 -11.86
N TYR A 265 -7.46 -6.12 -11.24
CA TYR A 265 -8.66 -5.95 -10.41
C TYR A 265 -8.40 -6.06 -8.90
N THR A 266 -7.13 -6.15 -8.51
CA THR A 266 -6.67 -6.18 -7.10
C THR A 266 -5.50 -5.21 -6.87
N ALA A 267 -5.35 -4.20 -7.72
CA ALA A 267 -4.23 -3.26 -7.69
C ALA A 267 -3.90 -2.65 -6.31
N PRO A 268 -4.86 -2.21 -5.47
CA PRO A 268 -4.59 -1.63 -4.15
C PRO A 268 -4.16 -2.67 -3.09
N PHE A 269 -4.22 -3.98 -3.38
CA PHE A 269 -3.94 -5.02 -2.39
C PHE A 269 -2.53 -4.91 -1.80
N GLY A 270 -1.51 -4.68 -2.63
CA GLY A 270 -0.11 -4.63 -2.17
C GLY A 270 0.14 -3.47 -1.20
N GLU A 271 -0.27 -2.27 -1.57
CA GLU A 271 -0.21 -1.08 -0.70
C GLU A 271 -1.09 -1.22 0.55
N GLY A 272 -2.25 -1.85 0.36
CA GLY A 272 -3.18 -2.21 1.42
C GLY A 272 -2.55 -3.11 2.48
N TRP A 273 -1.89 -4.18 2.03
CA TRP A 273 -1.15 -5.11 2.88
C TRP A 273 0.00 -4.41 3.62
N ALA A 274 0.83 -3.65 2.92
CA ALA A 274 1.98 -3.00 3.53
C ALA A 274 1.56 -1.94 4.57
N THR A 275 0.45 -1.26 4.34
CA THR A 275 -0.15 -0.35 5.33
C THR A 275 -0.75 -1.11 6.52
N TYR A 276 -1.41 -2.24 6.27
CA TYR A 276 -1.85 -3.13 7.35
C TYR A 276 -0.68 -3.67 8.17
N ALA A 277 0.46 -3.99 7.55
CA ALA A 277 1.67 -4.42 8.23
C ALA A 277 2.20 -3.34 9.21
N GLU A 278 2.10 -2.06 8.85
CA GLU A 278 2.39 -0.96 9.79
C GLU A 278 1.45 -0.98 10.99
N MET A 279 0.13 -1.15 10.76
CA MET A 279 -0.86 -1.25 11.85
C MET A 279 -0.59 -2.46 12.74
N LEU A 280 -0.25 -3.60 12.15
CA LEU A 280 0.09 -4.82 12.86
C LEU A 280 1.33 -4.64 13.75
N MET A 281 2.34 -3.90 13.28
CA MET A 281 3.52 -3.59 14.09
C MET A 281 3.21 -2.60 15.20
N ALA A 282 2.26 -1.68 15.00
CA ALA A 282 1.75 -0.81 16.06
C ALA A 282 1.12 -1.64 17.20
N ASP A 283 0.28 -2.62 16.86
CA ASP A 283 -0.33 -3.56 17.82
C ASP A 283 0.73 -4.37 18.58
N CYS A 284 1.86 -4.65 17.94
CA CYS A 284 2.99 -5.37 18.56
C CYS A 284 3.95 -4.47 19.35
N GLY A 285 3.59 -3.19 19.54
CA GLY A 285 4.34 -2.24 20.37
C GLY A 285 5.55 -1.60 19.69
N LEU A 286 5.69 -1.69 18.36
CA LEU A 286 6.86 -1.12 17.65
C LEU A 286 6.98 0.40 17.83
N PHE A 287 5.85 1.10 17.93
CA PHE A 287 5.78 2.56 18.03
C PHE A 287 5.36 3.02 19.43
N ALA A 288 5.97 2.46 20.47
CA ALA A 288 5.60 2.75 21.85
C ALA A 288 5.95 4.20 22.27
N GLY A 289 7.10 4.71 21.84
CA GLY A 289 7.54 6.08 22.14
C GLY A 289 6.70 7.15 21.43
N ALA A 290 6.54 8.32 22.05
CA ALA A 290 5.67 9.39 21.53
C ALA A 290 6.07 9.87 20.13
N ALA A 291 7.37 10.02 19.87
CA ALA A 291 7.87 10.42 18.55
C ALA A 291 7.60 9.33 17.48
N ASP A 292 7.96 8.07 17.75
CA ASP A 292 7.72 6.96 16.81
C ASP A 292 6.23 6.75 16.53
N ARG A 293 5.39 6.91 17.56
CA ARG A 293 3.93 6.90 17.44
C ARG A 293 3.44 8.00 16.50
N LEU A 294 3.97 9.22 16.62
CA LEU A 294 3.63 10.30 15.69
C LEU A 294 4.10 10.02 14.26
N GLY A 295 5.25 9.38 14.09
CA GLY A 295 5.71 8.90 12.78
C GLY A 295 4.77 7.90 12.14
N HIS A 296 4.37 6.87 12.89
CA HIS A 296 3.36 5.92 12.43
C HIS A 296 2.02 6.60 12.11
N ILE A 297 1.52 7.45 13.02
CA ILE A 297 0.25 8.16 12.82
C ILE A 297 0.31 9.06 11.58
N HIS A 298 1.42 9.76 11.34
CA HIS A 298 1.60 10.55 10.14
C HIS A 298 1.44 9.71 8.87
N TRP A 299 2.05 8.53 8.83
CA TRP A 299 1.93 7.61 7.70
C TRP A 299 0.51 7.05 7.51
N MET A 300 -0.22 6.83 8.61
CA MET A 300 -1.63 6.45 8.55
C MET A 300 -2.51 7.61 8.07
N LEU A 301 -2.26 8.83 8.54
CA LEU A 301 -2.96 10.04 8.09
C LEU A 301 -2.68 10.30 6.61
N PHE A 302 -1.43 10.15 6.15
CA PHE A 302 -1.08 10.30 4.74
C PHE A 302 -1.99 9.48 3.83
N ARG A 303 -2.21 8.21 4.14
CA ARG A 303 -3.08 7.33 3.33
C ARG A 303 -4.56 7.62 3.55
N THR A 304 -4.97 7.84 4.79
CA THR A 304 -6.37 8.12 5.14
C THR A 304 -6.87 9.43 4.52
N CYS A 305 -6.09 10.50 4.63
CA CYS A 305 -6.43 11.83 4.13
C CYS A 305 -6.41 11.89 2.60
N ARG A 306 -5.49 11.19 1.93
CA ARG A 306 -5.51 11.05 0.45
C ARG A 306 -6.75 10.30 -0.01
N GLY A 307 -7.20 9.29 0.73
CA GLY A 307 -8.46 8.61 0.44
C GLY A 307 -9.69 9.51 0.58
N LEU A 308 -9.72 10.36 1.62
CA LEU A 308 -10.76 11.38 1.77
C LEU A 308 -10.69 12.47 0.68
N ALA A 309 -9.50 12.84 0.23
CA ALA A 309 -9.32 13.79 -0.87
C ALA A 309 -9.83 13.22 -2.21
N ASP A 310 -9.59 11.93 -2.47
CA ASP A 310 -10.09 11.20 -3.65
C ASP A 310 -11.62 11.16 -3.68
N LEU A 311 -12.25 10.85 -2.53
CA LEU A 311 -13.70 10.95 -2.34
C LEU A 311 -14.23 12.37 -2.58
N ALA A 312 -13.58 13.36 -1.96
CA ALA A 312 -14.00 14.75 -2.04
C ALA A 312 -13.95 15.29 -3.49
N LEU A 313 -12.90 14.97 -4.24
CA LEU A 313 -12.76 15.42 -5.62
C LEU A 313 -13.77 14.76 -6.56
N HIS A 314 -13.85 13.42 -6.51
CA HIS A 314 -14.52 12.67 -7.58
C HIS A 314 -15.95 12.29 -7.26
N ALA A 315 -16.26 11.98 -6.00
CA ALA A 315 -17.62 11.63 -5.60
C ALA A 315 -18.43 12.87 -5.17
N ASP A 316 -17.81 13.81 -4.47
CA ASP A 316 -18.49 14.99 -3.94
C ASP A 316 -18.38 16.23 -4.85
N GLY A 317 -17.48 16.20 -5.84
CA GLY A 317 -17.26 17.32 -6.75
C GLY A 317 -16.71 18.58 -6.06
N ARG A 318 -15.98 18.42 -4.95
CA ARG A 318 -15.43 19.56 -4.19
C ARG A 318 -14.30 20.24 -4.94
N ALA A 319 -14.24 21.56 -4.83
CA ALA A 319 -13.19 22.37 -5.44
C ALA A 319 -11.80 21.99 -4.89
N PRO A 320 -10.75 21.87 -5.75
CA PRO A 320 -9.41 21.48 -5.32
C PRO A 320 -8.84 22.28 -4.15
N ASP A 321 -9.02 23.61 -4.13
CA ASP A 321 -8.52 24.47 -3.05
C ASP A 321 -9.12 24.13 -1.68
N ALA A 322 -10.40 23.74 -1.65
CA ALA A 322 -11.05 23.30 -0.42
C ALA A 322 -10.47 21.96 0.06
N VAL A 323 -10.13 21.06 -0.86
CA VAL A 323 -9.50 19.77 -0.56
C VAL A 323 -8.06 19.97 -0.07
N LEU A 324 -7.29 20.87 -0.68
CA LEU A 324 -5.95 21.25 -0.21
C LEU A 324 -6.00 21.83 1.21
N GLY A 325 -6.98 22.70 1.49
CA GLY A 325 -7.20 23.25 2.82
C GLY A 325 -7.50 22.17 3.87
N ASP A 326 -8.25 21.13 3.52
CA ASP A 326 -8.49 19.99 4.40
C ASP A 326 -7.22 19.16 4.67
N LEU A 327 -6.46 18.84 3.62
CA LEU A 327 -5.18 18.12 3.74
C LEU A 327 -4.19 18.87 4.65
N ALA A 328 -4.06 20.18 4.46
CA ALA A 328 -3.22 21.03 5.29
C ALA A 328 -3.64 21.01 6.77
N ARG A 329 -4.94 21.06 7.07
CA ARG A 329 -5.42 20.96 8.47
C ARG A 329 -5.23 19.56 9.07
N TRP A 330 -5.43 18.51 8.28
CA TRP A 330 -5.47 17.14 8.79
C TRP A 330 -4.10 16.51 9.01
N GLN A 331 -3.12 16.77 8.14
CA GLN A 331 -1.79 16.15 8.23
C GLN A 331 -0.62 17.13 8.07
N GLY A 332 -0.86 18.31 7.47
CA GLY A 332 0.18 19.31 7.16
C GLY A 332 1.02 18.96 5.93
N GLU A 333 1.65 19.96 5.32
CA GLU A 333 2.42 19.81 4.08
C GLU A 333 3.67 18.92 4.22
N PRO A 334 3.75 17.74 3.60
CA PRO A 334 4.87 16.82 3.84
C PRO A 334 6.26 17.43 3.56
N ALA A 335 7.19 17.32 4.52
CA ALA A 335 8.54 17.89 4.35
C ALA A 335 9.45 17.12 3.35
N TYR A 336 9.13 15.86 3.07
CA TYR A 336 9.99 14.94 2.33
C TYR A 336 9.26 14.17 1.21
N PHE A 337 8.03 14.55 0.87
CA PHE A 337 7.26 13.99 -0.26
C PHE A 337 6.90 15.05 -1.30
N ALA A 338 6.16 14.61 -2.32
CA ALA A 338 5.46 15.50 -3.22
C ALA A 338 4.54 16.44 -2.43
N SER A 339 4.42 17.68 -2.90
CA SER A 339 3.52 18.63 -2.28
C SER A 339 2.06 18.19 -2.41
N PHE A 340 1.17 18.71 -1.57
CA PHE A 340 -0.25 18.42 -1.72
C PHE A 340 -0.80 18.79 -3.08
N ALA A 341 -0.36 19.91 -3.65
CA ALA A 341 -0.78 20.29 -5.00
C ALA A 341 -0.36 19.24 -6.05
N SER A 342 0.88 18.74 -5.95
CA SER A 342 1.39 17.71 -6.86
C SER A 342 0.67 16.37 -6.70
N ASP A 343 0.43 15.96 -5.45
CA ASP A 343 -0.28 14.73 -5.13
C ASP A 343 -1.76 14.82 -5.55
N LEU A 344 -2.45 15.92 -5.22
CA LEU A 344 -3.85 16.15 -5.60
C LEU A 344 -4.03 16.14 -7.13
N ALA A 345 -3.09 16.69 -7.89
CA ALA A 345 -3.10 16.59 -9.35
C ALA A 345 -3.03 15.14 -9.85
N THR A 346 -2.36 14.25 -9.10
CA THR A 346 -2.32 12.82 -9.40
C THR A 346 -3.61 12.12 -8.99
N ILE A 347 -4.18 12.46 -7.83
CA ILE A 347 -5.48 11.97 -7.38
C ILE A 347 -6.56 12.30 -8.42
N ALA A 348 -6.55 13.52 -8.97
CA ALA A 348 -7.47 13.95 -10.02
C ALA A 348 -7.38 13.09 -11.30
N ARG A 349 -6.25 12.42 -11.57
CA ARG A 349 -6.06 11.53 -12.73
C ARG A 349 -6.29 10.05 -12.43
N THR A 350 -6.43 9.69 -11.16
CA THR A 350 -6.48 8.28 -10.71
C THR A 350 -7.63 8.07 -9.72
N PRO A 351 -8.89 8.28 -10.16
CA PRO A 351 -10.05 8.17 -9.28
C PRO A 351 -10.12 6.79 -8.62
N ALA A 352 -10.56 6.78 -7.36
CA ALA A 352 -10.74 5.62 -6.49
C ALA A 352 -9.44 4.94 -6.01
N VAL A 353 -8.27 5.28 -6.57
CA VAL A 353 -7.03 4.59 -6.20
C VAL A 353 -6.61 4.92 -4.77
N ARG A 354 -6.63 6.21 -4.36
CA ARG A 354 -6.21 6.58 -3.01
C ARG A 354 -7.26 6.21 -1.97
N ALA A 355 -8.55 6.29 -2.33
CA ALA A 355 -9.63 5.82 -1.48
C ALA A 355 -9.50 4.32 -1.21
N ALA A 356 -9.16 3.52 -2.23
CA ALA A 356 -8.88 2.10 -2.06
C ALA A 356 -7.62 1.83 -1.22
N GLU A 357 -6.50 2.52 -1.49
CA GLU A 357 -5.26 2.40 -0.70
C GLU A 357 -5.47 2.74 0.79
N GLY A 358 -6.33 3.71 1.10
CA GLY A 358 -6.68 4.05 2.49
C GLY A 358 -7.65 3.07 3.15
N TRP A 359 -8.55 2.44 2.39
CA TRP A 359 -9.63 1.61 2.93
C TRP A 359 -9.29 0.12 3.01
N VAL A 360 -8.57 -0.43 2.03
CA VAL A 360 -8.11 -1.84 2.01
C VAL A 360 -7.41 -2.28 3.30
N PRO A 361 -6.50 -1.49 3.93
CA PRO A 361 -5.86 -1.89 5.18
C PRO A 361 -6.87 -2.12 6.31
N LEU A 362 -7.94 -1.33 6.36
CA LEU A 362 -9.01 -1.48 7.36
C LEU A 362 -9.83 -2.75 7.11
N ARG A 363 -10.00 -3.15 5.85
CA ARG A 363 -10.64 -4.43 5.48
C ARG A 363 -9.79 -5.61 5.90
N ILE A 364 -8.49 -5.56 5.64
CA ILE A 364 -7.53 -6.59 6.07
C ILE A 364 -7.52 -6.69 7.60
N GLU A 365 -7.48 -5.57 8.31
CA GLU A 365 -7.55 -5.54 9.78
C GLU A 365 -8.83 -6.20 10.30
N GLN A 366 -9.98 -5.91 9.70
CA GLN A 366 -11.26 -6.51 10.09
C GLN A 366 -11.27 -8.04 9.89
N GLU A 367 -10.74 -8.55 8.78
CA GLU A 367 -10.56 -9.99 8.53
C GLU A 367 -9.60 -10.63 9.54
N ALA A 368 -8.55 -9.91 9.95
CA ALA A 368 -7.46 -10.41 10.79
C ALA A 368 -7.61 -10.10 12.31
N ARG A 369 -8.75 -9.52 12.72
CA ARG A 369 -8.94 -8.91 14.05
C ARG A 369 -8.90 -9.90 15.22
N ARG A 370 -9.35 -11.15 15.03
CA ARG A 370 -9.47 -12.12 16.12
C ARG A 370 -8.12 -12.82 16.41
N PRO A 371 -7.58 -12.72 17.64
CA PRO A 371 -6.40 -13.49 18.05
C PRO A 371 -6.62 -15.00 17.82
N GLY A 372 -5.61 -15.71 17.32
CA GLY A 372 -5.72 -17.12 16.89
C GLY A 372 -6.29 -17.32 15.48
N GLN A 373 -7.14 -16.41 14.99
CA GLN A 373 -7.61 -16.40 13.59
C GLN A 373 -6.72 -15.55 12.69
N ARG A 374 -5.95 -14.61 13.26
CA ARG A 374 -5.04 -13.69 12.55
C ARG A 374 -4.08 -14.42 11.60
N ARG A 375 -3.34 -15.43 12.09
CA ARG A 375 -2.41 -16.20 11.24
C ARG A 375 -3.13 -16.87 10.08
N ARG A 376 -4.30 -17.47 10.33
CA ARG A 376 -5.14 -18.07 9.28
C ARG A 376 -5.62 -17.02 8.27
N ALA A 377 -5.99 -15.84 8.73
CA ALA A 377 -6.37 -14.72 7.85
C ALA A 377 -5.19 -14.27 6.98
N HIS A 378 -3.99 -14.12 7.54
CA HIS A 378 -2.79 -13.78 6.76
C HIS A 378 -2.51 -14.80 5.66
N HIS A 379 -2.54 -16.11 5.97
CA HIS A 379 -2.37 -17.16 4.97
C HIS A 379 -3.45 -17.13 3.89
N LYS A 380 -4.73 -16.95 4.29
CA LYS A 380 -5.85 -16.79 3.34
C LYS A 380 -5.60 -15.64 2.36
N LEU A 381 -4.98 -14.54 2.81
CA LEU A 381 -4.73 -13.35 2.01
C LEU A 381 -3.43 -13.43 1.18
N LEU A 382 -2.43 -14.20 1.60
CA LEU A 382 -1.09 -14.20 0.99
C LEU A 382 -0.79 -15.43 0.12
N ASP A 383 -1.23 -16.63 0.52
CA ASP A 383 -0.74 -17.90 -0.04
C ASP A 383 -1.10 -18.08 -1.54
N HIS A 384 -2.12 -17.37 -1.99
CA HIS A 384 -2.62 -17.42 -3.36
C HIS A 384 -2.45 -16.10 -4.12
N GLY A 385 -1.74 -15.12 -3.56
CA GLY A 385 -1.57 -13.79 -4.15
C GLY A 385 -2.75 -12.86 -3.87
N PRO A 386 -2.81 -11.69 -4.52
CA PRO A 386 -3.76 -10.63 -4.18
C PRO A 386 -5.20 -11.07 -4.43
N VAL A 387 -6.09 -10.55 -3.57
CA VAL A 387 -7.52 -10.88 -3.58
C VAL A 387 -8.38 -9.62 -3.61
N ARG A 388 -9.61 -9.78 -4.08
CA ARG A 388 -10.69 -8.80 -3.89
C ARG A 388 -11.32 -9.03 -2.52
N LEU A 389 -11.53 -7.97 -1.75
CA LEU A 389 -11.93 -7.97 -0.32
C LEU A 389 -13.41 -7.66 -0.07
#